data_AF-A0A0D7BEL7-F1
#
_entry.id   AF-A0A0D7BEL7-F1
#
_cell.length_a   1.000
_cell.length_b   1.000
_cell.length_c   1.000
_cell.angle_alpha   90.00
_cell.angle_beta   90.00
_cell.angle_gamma   90.00
#
_symmetry.space_group_name_H-M   'P 1'
#
loop_
_entity.id
_entity.type
_entity.pdbx_description
1 polymer ?
#
loop_
_entity_poly.entity_id
_entity_poly.type
_entity_poly.pdbx_seq_one_letter_code
_entity_poly.pdbx_strand_id
1 'polypeptide(L)' 'MSNNNNNTTGGTTQNSSNGEYKERSNNSYYNDFGGWQNFMHSYGLKPWDHNDVEEGKSILAAMKEQDRYEWEENKKSGGK' A
#
# COMPACT_ATOMS: atom_id res chain seq x y z
N MET A 1 -18.32 -0.38 -28.26
CA MET A 1 -18.23 -1.38 -27.18
C MET A 1 -17.69 -0.67 -25.96
N SER A 2 -18.57 -0.22 -25.07
CA SER A 2 -18.21 0.45 -23.83
C SER A 2 -17.95 -0.62 -22.77
N ASN A 3 -16.70 -0.81 -22.37
CA ASN A 3 -16.37 -1.77 -21.32
C ASN A 3 -16.50 -1.07 -19.96
N ASN A 4 -17.69 -1.20 -19.39
CA ASN A 4 -18.06 -0.74 -18.07
C ASN A 4 -17.56 -1.76 -17.05
N ASN A 5 -16.55 -1.43 -16.24
CA ASN A 5 -16.15 -2.28 -15.12
C ASN A 5 -16.13 -1.45 -13.83
N ASN A 6 -17.32 -1.29 -13.25
CA ASN A 6 -17.49 -0.83 -11.88
C ASN A 6 -17.18 -1.98 -10.93
N ASN A 7 -16.00 -1.95 -10.31
CA ASN A 7 -15.78 -2.64 -9.05
C ASN A 7 -14.64 -1.99 -8.26
N THR A 8 -14.95 -1.08 -7.33
CA THR A 8 -14.32 -1.13 -6.00
C THR A 8 -15.18 -0.39 -4.97
N THR A 9 -16.04 -1.15 -4.29
CA THR A 9 -16.51 -0.80 -2.95
C THR A 9 -15.34 -0.96 -1.98
N GLY A 10 -15.06 0.06 -1.17
CA GLY A 10 -14.00 0.00 -0.16
C GLY A 10 -13.86 1.29 0.64
N GLY A 11 -14.96 1.75 1.27
CA GLY A 11 -14.84 2.70 2.36
C GLY A 11 -14.16 2.04 3.56
N THR A 12 -13.08 2.64 4.05
CA THR A 12 -12.56 2.63 5.44
C THR A 12 -11.21 3.35 5.39
N THR A 13 -10.76 4.19 6.31
CA THR A 13 -11.31 4.79 7.53
C THR A 13 -10.28 5.83 7.94
N GLN A 14 -10.75 7.05 8.17
CA GLN A 14 -10.31 8.01 9.19
C GLN A 14 -8.96 7.70 9.88
N ASN A 15 -7.94 8.52 9.59
CA ASN A 15 -6.76 8.60 10.46
C ASN A 15 -7.00 9.71 11.50
N SER A 16 -7.59 9.33 12.63
CA SER A 16 -7.60 10.15 13.84
C SER A 16 -7.46 9.23 15.05
N SER A 17 -6.34 9.38 15.76
CA SER A 17 -6.24 9.45 17.23
C SER A 17 -4.95 8.77 17.76
N ASN A 18 -4.19 9.57 18.52
CA ASN A 18 -3.20 9.18 19.53
C ASN A 18 -1.94 8.41 19.11
N GLY A 19 -0.95 9.13 18.56
CA GLY A 19 0.49 8.92 18.85
C GLY A 19 1.11 7.55 18.61
N GLU A 20 0.43 6.59 17.99
CA GLU A 20 0.86 5.22 17.77
C GLU A 20 0.98 4.94 16.26
N TYR A 21 1.97 4.14 15.86
CA TYR A 21 2.16 3.81 14.45
C TYR A 21 1.00 2.92 14.01
N LYS A 22 0.09 3.48 13.22
CA LYS A 22 -0.89 2.68 12.49
C LYS A 22 -0.34 2.38 11.11
N GLU A 23 0.10 1.14 10.94
CA GLU A 23 0.41 0.59 9.63
C GLU A 23 -0.80 0.77 8.70
N ARG A 24 -0.56 1.32 7.50
CA ARG A 24 -1.61 1.45 6.49
C ARG A 24 -2.00 0.04 6.00
N SER A 25 -3.28 -0.15 5.68
CA SER A 25 -3.73 -1.42 5.10
C SER A 25 -3.08 -1.64 3.71
N ASN A 26 -2.88 -2.90 3.30
CA ASN A 26 -2.32 -3.22 1.98
C ASN A 26 -3.05 -2.49 0.85
N ASN A 27 -4.38 -2.44 0.96
CA ASN A 27 -5.22 -1.77 -0.01
C ASN A 27 -4.96 -0.26 -0.10
N SER A 28 -4.53 0.37 0.99
CA SER A 28 -4.15 1.79 1.00
C SER A 28 -2.90 2.05 0.15
N TYR A 29 -1.88 1.19 0.26
CA TYR A 29 -0.69 1.27 -0.61
C TYR A 29 -1.06 1.04 -2.06
N TYR A 30 -1.87 0.01 -2.36
CA TYR A 30 -2.31 -0.24 -3.73
C TYR A 30 -3.10 0.94 -4.31
N ASN A 31 -3.92 1.61 -3.50
CA ASN A 31 -4.73 2.74 -3.95
C ASN A 31 -3.87 3.90 -4.46
N ASP A 32 -2.69 4.12 -3.89
CA ASP A 32 -1.74 5.15 -4.35
C ASP A 32 -1.25 4.90 -5.80
N PHE A 33 -1.30 3.64 -6.26
CA PHE A 33 -0.99 3.25 -7.64
C PHE A 33 -2.23 3.06 -8.52
N GLY A 34 -3.45 3.25 -7.99
CA GLY A 34 -4.70 2.96 -8.68
C GLY A 34 -5.15 1.50 -8.61
N GLY A 35 -4.69 0.77 -7.59
CA GLY A 35 -5.07 -0.61 -7.28
C GLY A 35 -3.95 -1.63 -7.51
N TRP A 36 -4.18 -2.87 -7.08
CA TRP A 36 -3.20 -3.97 -7.17
C TRP A 36 -2.70 -4.22 -8.59
N GLN A 37 -3.60 -4.17 -9.59
CA GLN A 37 -3.25 -4.40 -10.99
C GLN A 37 -2.28 -3.34 -11.52
N ASN A 38 -2.55 -2.07 -11.24
CA ASN A 38 -1.68 -0.97 -11.66
C ASN A 38 -0.36 -0.97 -10.89
N PHE A 39 -0.38 -1.29 -9.60
CA PHE A 39 0.83 -1.51 -8.81
C PHE A 39 1.71 -2.58 -9.47
N MET A 40 1.18 -3.77 -9.72
CA MET A 40 1.92 -4.86 -10.37
C MET A 40 2.47 -4.43 -11.74
N HIS A 41 1.64 -3.80 -12.57
CA HIS A 41 2.07 -3.27 -13.87
C HIS A 41 3.18 -2.23 -13.77
N SER A 42 3.16 -1.35 -12.74
CA SER A 42 4.18 -0.32 -12.55
C SER A 42 5.56 -0.90 -12.22
N TYR A 43 5.60 -2.09 -11.60
CA TYR A 43 6.83 -2.84 -11.32
C TYR A 43 7.14 -3.90 -12.40
N GLY A 44 6.38 -3.95 -13.50
CA GLY A 44 6.58 -4.92 -14.58
C GLY A 44 6.18 -6.36 -14.22
N LEU A 45 5.43 -6.54 -13.13
CA LEU A 45 4.99 -7.82 -12.59
C LEU A 45 3.65 -8.24 -13.19
N LYS A 46 3.48 -9.54 -13.45
CA LYS A 46 2.23 -10.09 -13.99
C LYS A 46 1.33 -10.59 -12.85
N PRO A 47 0.14 -10.02 -12.64
CA PRO A 47 -0.75 -10.43 -11.55
C PRO A 47 -1.37 -11.83 -11.71
N TRP A 48 -1.21 -12.47 -12.88
CA TRP A 48 -1.61 -13.85 -13.14
C TRP A 48 -0.48 -14.87 -12.95
N ASP A 49 0.77 -14.42 -12.78
CA ASP A 49 1.91 -15.27 -12.48
C ASP A 49 2.11 -15.34 -10.97
N HIS A 50 2.15 -16.55 -10.41
CA HIS A 50 2.23 -16.72 -8.96
C HIS A 50 3.55 -16.18 -8.41
N ASN A 51 4.66 -16.40 -9.12
CA ASN A 51 5.98 -15.95 -8.70
C ASN A 51 6.04 -14.42 -8.63
N ASP A 52 5.50 -13.75 -9.65
CA ASP A 52 5.43 -12.29 -9.70
C ASP A 52 4.52 -11.73 -8.60
N VAL A 53 3.42 -12.41 -8.28
CA VAL A 53 2.51 -12.02 -7.18
C VAL A 53 3.22 -12.11 -5.83
N GLU A 54 4.04 -13.13 -5.60
CA GLU A 54 4.86 -13.24 -4.40
C GLU A 54 5.90 -12.11 -4.32
N GLU A 55 6.54 -11.78 -5.44
CA GLU A 55 7.46 -10.65 -5.53
C GLU A 55 6.76 -9.32 -5.21
N GLY A 56 5.58 -9.07 -5.79
CA GLY A 56 4.79 -7.86 -5.51
C GLY A 56 4.35 -7.74 -4.05
N LYS A 57 4.07 -8.87 -3.38
CA LYS A 57 3.81 -8.89 -1.93
C LYS A 57 5.07 -8.56 -1.12
N SER A 58 6.23 -9.05 -1.55
CA SER A 58 7.51 -8.76 -0.90
C SER A 58 7.87 -7.27 -1.03
N ILE A 59 7.64 -6.67 -2.20
CA ILE A 59 7.83 -5.22 -2.41
C ILE A 59 6.92 -4.43 -1.47
N LEU A 60 5.63 -4.79 -1.39
CA LEU A 60 4.71 -4.15 -0.47
C LEU A 60 5.17 -4.25 0.99
N ALA A 61 5.66 -5.43 1.41
CA ALA A 61 6.17 -5.62 2.76
C ALA A 61 7.36 -4.70 3.04
N ALA A 62 8.27 -4.53 2.08
CA ALA A 62 9.38 -3.59 2.20
C ALA A 62 8.91 -2.12 2.29
N MET A 63 7.88 -1.72 1.54
CA MET A 63 7.31 -0.36 1.62
C MET A 63 6.70 -0.07 2.99
N LYS A 64 5.94 -1.02 3.56
CA LYS A 64 5.37 -0.91 4.91
C LYS A 64 6.44 -0.77 5.97
N GLU A 65 7.47 -1.58 5.84
CA GLU A 65 8.61 -1.57 6.75
C GLU A 65 9.34 -0.22 6.69
N GLN A 66 9.52 0.36 5.49
CA GLN A 66 10.07 1.70 5.32
C GLN A 66 9.19 2.78 5.95
N ASP A 67 7.88 2.78 5.68
CA ASP A 67 6.93 3.72 6.31
C ASP A 67 7.01 3.64 7.85
N ARG A 68 7.25 2.45 8.40
CA ARG A 68 7.43 2.24 9.84
C ARG A 68 8.72 2.90 10.33
N TYR A 69 9.84 2.65 9.66
CA TYR A 69 11.12 3.27 10.01
C TYR A 69 11.03 4.80 9.95
N GLU A 70 10.42 5.36 8.91
CA GLU A 70 10.24 6.81 8.76
C GLU A 70 9.41 7.42 9.90
N TRP A 71 8.35 6.72 10.33
CA TRP A 71 7.57 7.16 11.49
C TRP A 71 8.36 7.11 12.79
N GLU A 72 9.14 6.04 13.01
CA GLU A 72 9.99 5.87 14.19
C GLU A 72 11.06 6.96 14.26
N GLU A 73 11.71 7.27 13.13
CA GLU A 73 12.70 8.35 13.03
C GLU A 73 12.09 9.72 13.31
N ASN A 74 10.94 10.03 12.72
CA ASN A 74 10.26 11.32 12.93
C ASN A 74 9.87 11.52 14.40
N LYS A 75 9.38 10.46 15.06
CA LYS A 75 9.12 10.45 16.50
C LYS A 75 10.37 10.72 17.34
N LYS A 76 11.52 10.20 16.92
CA LYS A 76 12.80 10.34 17.62
C LYS A 76 13.40 11.73 17.42
N SER A 77 13.12 12.41 16.30
CA SER A 77 13.60 13.77 16.00
C SER A 77 12.69 14.91 16.49
N GLY A 78 11.39 14.66 16.69
CA GLY A 78 10.40 15.68 17.08
C GLY A 78 10.36 16.05 18.58
N GLY A 79 11.27 15.51 19.39
CA GLY A 79 11.36 15.77 20.84
C GLY A 79 12.54 16.67 21.23
N LYS A 80 12.68 17.84 20.60
CA LYS A 80 13.57 18.92 21.08
C LYS A 80 12.79 20.22 21.23
#